data_AF-A0A3D1V556-F1
#
_entry.id   AF-A0A3D1V556-F1
#
_cell.length_a   1.000
_cell.length_b   1.000
_cell.length_c   1.000
_cell.angle_alpha   90.00
_cell.angle_beta   90.00
_cell.angle_gamma   90.00
#
_symmetry.space_group_name_H-M   'P 1'
#
loop_
_entity.id
_entity.type
_entity.pdbx_description
1 polymer ?
#
loop_
_entity_poly.entity_id
_entity_poly.type
_entity_poly.pdbx_seq_one_letter_code
_entity_poly.pdbx_strand_id
1 'polypeptide(L)'
;MSEIERSTTEALIYVWLEHDPAAAAADVTIPDIPGINDLDQIADAIRDGRVGRYLPVTLHFADHPAPGPKRVRAVDVARLLRDRNIRHRRRYEVMIGAFDDPDTGD
;
A
#
# COMPACT_ATOMS: atom_id res chain seq x y z
N MET A 1 -13.60 -7.44 35.40
CA MET A 1 -13.68 -6.20 34.62
C MET A 1 -12.32 -5.55 34.69
N SER A 2 -11.41 -5.98 33.82
CA SER A 2 -10.03 -5.48 33.76
C SER A 2 -9.59 -5.44 32.30
N GLU A 3 -8.65 -4.56 32.00
CA GLU A 3 -8.00 -4.36 30.69
C GLU A 3 -8.82 -3.57 29.67
N ILE A 4 -9.10 -2.33 30.05
CA ILE A 4 -8.94 -1.22 29.10
C ILE A 4 -7.43 -1.01 28.95
N GLU A 5 -6.73 -1.96 28.32
CA GLU A 5 -5.41 -1.66 27.77
C GLU A 5 -5.65 -0.67 26.64
N ARG A 6 -5.45 0.59 27.00
CA ARG A 6 -5.21 1.69 26.07
C ARG A 6 -3.98 1.33 25.24
N SER A 7 -4.14 0.44 24.27
CA SER A 7 -3.23 0.31 23.14
C SER A 7 -3.39 1.58 22.32
N THR A 8 -2.76 2.64 22.81
CA THR A 8 -2.28 3.75 21.99
C THR A 8 -1.05 3.23 21.23
N THR A 9 -1.17 2.05 20.63
CA THR A 9 -0.30 1.61 19.57
C THR A 9 -0.71 2.55 18.46
N GLU A 10 0.18 3.49 18.12
CA GLU A 10 0.06 4.30 16.91
C GLU A 10 -0.55 3.41 15.84
N ALA A 11 -1.77 3.72 15.40
CA ALA A 11 -2.41 2.89 14.40
C ALA A 11 -1.48 2.96 13.18
N LEU A 12 -1.02 1.81 12.68
CA LEU A 12 -0.07 1.73 11.57
C LEU A 12 -0.70 0.91 10.46
N ILE A 13 -0.58 1.41 9.25
CA ILE A 13 -0.81 0.65 8.01
C ILE A 13 0.49 -0.05 7.68
N TYR A 14 0.44 -1.37 7.69
CA TYR A 14 1.54 -2.23 7.28
C TYR A 14 1.43 -2.48 5.79
N VAL A 15 2.51 -2.25 5.04
CA VAL A 15 2.55 -2.37 3.58
C VAL A 15 3.65 -3.36 3.19
N TRP A 16 3.27 -4.31 2.34
CA TRP A 16 4.16 -5.28 1.72
C TRP A 16 4.26 -4.97 0.23
N LEU A 17 5.48 -4.86 -0.26
CA LEU A 17 5.75 -4.53 -1.65
C LEU A 17 5.62 -5.78 -2.51
N GLU A 18 6.56 -6.70 -2.36
CA GLU A 18 6.64 -7.92 -3.18
C GLU A 18 6.38 -9.18 -2.35
N HIS A 19 6.36 -9.04 -1.02
CA HIS A 19 6.34 -10.17 -0.11
C HIS A 19 4.92 -10.53 0.34
N ASP A 20 4.70 -11.82 0.59
CA ASP A 20 3.46 -12.28 1.19
C ASP A 20 3.40 -11.87 2.67
N PRO A 21 2.29 -11.28 3.13
CA PRO A 21 2.14 -10.83 4.51
C PRO A 21 2.15 -11.95 5.55
N ALA A 22 1.94 -13.21 5.14
CA ALA A 22 2.10 -14.37 6.01
C ALA A 22 3.54 -14.90 6.06
N ALA A 23 4.38 -14.52 5.09
CA ALA A 23 5.75 -15.03 4.95
C ALA A 23 6.82 -14.06 5.49
N ALA A 24 6.57 -12.76 5.42
CA ALA A 24 7.54 -11.73 5.84
C ALA A 24 6.88 -10.58 6.61
N ALA A 25 7.70 -9.89 7.40
CA ALA A 25 7.31 -8.61 8.00
C ALA A 25 7.06 -7.56 6.91
N ALA A 26 6.25 -6.54 7.24
CA ALA A 26 5.97 -5.44 6.34
C ALA A 26 7.26 -4.72 5.94
N ASP A 27 7.40 -4.45 4.65
CA ASP A 27 8.52 -3.67 4.11
C ASP A 27 8.46 -2.22 4.60
N VAL A 28 7.24 -1.69 4.72
CA VAL A 28 6.98 -0.29 5.06
C VAL A 28 5.83 -0.21 6.05
N THR A 29 5.97 0.66 7.04
CA THR A 29 4.88 1.02 7.95
C THR A 29 4.56 2.50 7.80
N ILE A 30 3.27 2.81 7.69
CA ILE A 30 2.74 4.16 7.51
C ILE A 30 1.85 4.46 8.72
N PRO A 31 1.93 5.65 9.33
CA PRO A 31 0.99 6.04 10.37
C PRO A 31 -0.43 6.09 9.81
N ASP A 32 -1.36 5.37 10.45
CA ASP A 32 -2.79 5.45 10.20
C ASP A 32 -3.39 6.65 10.93
N ILE A 33 -3.83 7.63 10.15
CA ILE A 33 -4.45 8.85 10.61
C ILE A 33 -5.97 8.66 10.57
N PRO A 34 -6.64 8.60 11.72
CA PRO A 34 -8.08 8.38 11.77
C PRO A 34 -8.83 9.48 11.01
N GLY A 35 -9.73 9.07 10.12
CA GLY A 35 -10.52 9.96 9.26
C GLY A 35 -9.92 10.22 7.88
N ILE A 36 -8.71 9.73 7.61
CA ILE A 36 -8.13 9.70 6.26
C ILE A 36 -8.22 8.28 5.70
N ASN A 37 -8.57 8.15 4.43
CA ASN A 37 -8.67 6.84 3.77
C ASN A 37 -7.27 6.20 3.65
N ASP A 38 -7.13 4.94 4.04
CA ASP A 38 -5.88 4.16 3.94
C ASP A 38 -5.16 4.34 2.60
N LEU A 39 -5.92 4.34 1.50
CA LEU A 39 -5.38 4.51 0.15
C LEU A 39 -4.76 5.90 -0.07
N ASP A 40 -5.37 6.94 0.50
CA ASP A 40 -4.86 8.31 0.41
C ASP A 40 -3.57 8.45 1.21
N GLN A 41 -3.50 7.82 2.39
CA GLN A 41 -2.31 7.78 3.22
C GLN A 41 -1.16 7.01 2.55
N ILE A 42 -1.46 5.87 1.92
CA ILE A 42 -0.49 5.11 1.12
C ILE A 42 0.01 5.93 -0.07
N ALA A 43 -0.90 6.61 -0.77
CA ALA A 43 -0.57 7.44 -1.91
C ALA A 43 0.34 8.62 -1.52
N ASP A 44 0.09 9.24 -0.36
CA ASP A 44 0.94 10.31 0.18
C ASP A 44 2.33 9.77 0.60
N ALA A 45 2.38 8.61 1.25
CA ALA A 45 3.65 7.96 1.60
C ALA A 45 4.48 7.59 0.35
N ILE A 46 3.82 7.15 -0.73
CA ILE A 46 4.46 6.93 -2.02
C ILE A 46 5.02 8.25 -2.54
N ARG A 47 4.22 9.31 -2.56
CA ARG A 47 4.60 10.65 -3.04
C ARG A 47 5.78 11.25 -2.26
N ASP A 48 5.84 11.04 -0.95
CA ASP A 48 6.94 11.45 -0.08
C ASP A 48 8.22 10.62 -0.30
N GLY A 49 8.08 9.46 -0.97
CA GLY A 49 9.19 8.54 -1.25
C GLY A 49 9.49 7.57 -0.10
N ARG A 50 8.59 7.46 0.89
CA ARG A 50 8.74 6.55 2.05
C ARG A 50 8.60 5.09 1.67
N VAL A 51 7.77 4.80 0.66
CA VAL A 51 7.52 3.42 0.20
C VAL A 51 8.67 2.86 -0.65
N GLY A 52 9.60 3.73 -1.06
CA GLY A 52 10.75 3.37 -1.88
C GLY A 52 10.62 3.85 -3.33
N ARG A 53 11.70 3.65 -4.08
CA ARG A 53 11.83 4.13 -5.47
C ARG A 53 11.22 3.16 -6.48
N TYR A 54 11.32 1.86 -6.23
CA TYR A 54 10.79 0.82 -7.10
C TYR A 54 9.49 0.31 -6.49
N LEU A 55 8.37 0.58 -7.16
CA LEU A 55 7.07 0.13 -6.69
C LEU A 55 6.62 -1.07 -7.51
N PRO A 56 6.09 -2.12 -6.86
CA PRO A 56 5.44 -3.22 -7.56
C PRO A 56 4.16 -2.71 -8.26
N VAL A 57 3.61 -3.53 -9.17
CA VAL A 57 2.29 -3.25 -9.77
C VAL A 57 1.20 -3.26 -8.71
N THR A 58 1.30 -4.19 -7.77
CA THR A 58 0.31 -4.42 -6.72
C THR A 58 0.96 -4.28 -5.35
N LEU A 59 0.35 -3.48 -4.48
CA LEU A 59 0.73 -3.37 -3.07
C LEU A 59 -0.26 -4.10 -2.19
N HIS A 60 0.25 -4.83 -1.22
CA HIS A 60 -0.57 -5.43 -0.16
C HIS A 60 -0.47 -4.58 1.09
N PHE A 61 -1.58 -4.37 1.79
CA PHE A 61 -1.60 -3.62 3.03
C PHE A 61 -2.65 -4.13 4.01
N ALA A 62 -2.42 -3.87 5.30
CA ALA A 62 -3.31 -4.25 6.39
C ALA A 62 -3.13 -3.35 7.61
N ASP A 63 -4.13 -3.38 8.51
CA ASP A 63 -4.12 -2.70 9.81
C ASP A 63 -3.32 -3.45 10.90
N HIS A 64 -2.72 -4.59 10.57
CA HIS A 64 -2.06 -5.47 11.53
C HIS A 64 -0.75 -6.03 10.97
N PRO A 65 0.32 -6.21 11.77
CA PRO A 65 1.63 -6.70 11.28
C PRO A 65 1.64 -8.17 10.86
N ALA A 66 0.71 -8.98 11.37
CA ALA A 66 0.51 -10.37 10.96
C ALA A 66 -0.97 -10.58 10.61
N PRO A 67 -1.43 -9.98 9.49
CA PRO A 67 -2.83 -10.06 9.13
C PRO A 67 -3.17 -11.47 8.65
N GLY A 68 -4.35 -11.96 9.02
CA GLY A 68 -4.90 -13.16 8.38
C GLY A 68 -5.21 -12.87 6.90
N PRO A 69 -5.27 -13.90 6.02
CA PRO A 69 -5.40 -13.73 4.57
C PRO A 69 -6.66 -12.96 4.14
N LYS A 70 -7.71 -12.93 4.97
CA LYS A 70 -8.95 -12.19 4.71
C LYS A 70 -8.88 -10.69 5.06
N ARG A 71 -7.87 -10.27 5.82
CA ARG A 71 -7.66 -8.88 6.27
C ARG A 71 -6.66 -8.13 5.39
N VAL A 72 -5.86 -8.86 4.62
CA VAL A 72 -4.95 -8.29 3.63
C VAL A 72 -5.77 -7.70 2.50
N ARG A 73 -5.52 -6.44 2.18
CA ARG A 73 -6.06 -5.76 1.01
C ARG A 73 -4.95 -5.59 -0.02
N ALA A 74 -5.31 -5.67 -1.29
CA ALA A 74 -4.41 -5.40 -2.40
C ALA A 74 -4.89 -4.17 -3.16
N VAL A 75 -3.96 -3.32 -3.58
CA VAL A 75 -4.24 -2.17 -4.44
C VAL A 75 -3.28 -2.14 -5.61
N ASP A 76 -3.83 -1.88 -6.80
CA ASP A 76 -3.04 -1.60 -7.99
C ASP A 76 -2.42 -0.20 -7.90
N VAL A 77 -1.10 -0.13 -7.93
CA VAL A 77 -0.33 1.11 -7.76
C VAL A 77 -0.57 2.05 -8.93
N ALA A 78 -0.64 1.54 -10.16
CA ALA A 78 -0.87 2.37 -11.34
C ALA A 78 -2.24 3.06 -11.25
N ARG A 79 -3.27 2.30 -10.84
CA ARG A 79 -4.63 2.82 -10.61
C ARG A 79 -4.67 3.80 -9.44
N LEU A 80 -3.99 3.50 -8.33
CA LEU A 80 -3.93 4.39 -7.17
C LEU A 80 -3.32 5.75 -7.51
N LEU A 81 -2.17 5.75 -8.19
CA LEU A 81 -1.48 6.97 -8.62
C LEU A 81 -2.33 7.77 -9.61
N ARG A 82 -3.01 7.08 -10.53
CA ARG A 82 -3.92 7.69 -11.51
C ARG A 82 -5.13 8.34 -10.84
N ASP A 83 -5.81 7.62 -9.94
CA ASP A 83 -6.99 8.10 -9.20
C ASP A 83 -6.66 9.34 -8.36
N ARG A 84 -5.49 9.34 -7.72
CA ARG A 84 -5.03 10.43 -6.86
C ARG A 84 -4.30 11.55 -7.60
N ASN A 85 -4.26 11.50 -8.94
CA ASN A 85 -3.58 12.48 -9.79
C ASN A 85 -2.13 12.74 -9.35
N ILE A 86 -1.46 11.70 -8.83
CA ILE A 86 -0.05 11.77 -8.47
C ILE A 86 0.72 11.69 -9.79
N ARG A 87 1.15 12.85 -10.29
CA ARG A 87 1.99 12.92 -11.50
C ARG A 87 3.13 11.93 -11.34
N HIS A 88 3.22 10.97 -12.28
CA HIS A 88 4.36 10.06 -12.49
C HIS A 88 5.64 10.87 -12.79
N ARG A 89 6.12 11.69 -11.85
CA ARG A 89 7.35 12.46 -11.96
C ARG A 89 8.53 11.51 -11.76
N ARG A 90 8.73 10.64 -12.76
CA ARG A 90 9.99 10.02 -13.17
C ARG A 90 10.85 9.32 -12.10
N ARG A 91 10.30 8.93 -10.95
CA ARG A 91 11.06 8.20 -9.93
C ARG A 91 10.50 6.87 -9.50
N TYR A 92 9.27 6.54 -9.88
CA TYR A 92 8.70 5.22 -9.60
C TYR A 92 8.75 4.39 -10.88
N GLU A 93 9.82 3.62 -11.03
CA GLU A 93 9.90 2.58 -12.06
C GLU A 93 8.97 1.46 -11.58
N VAL A 94 7.69 1.55 -11.97
CA VAL A 94 6.73 0.47 -11.74
C VAL A 94 7.23 -0.70 -12.57
N MET A 95 7.56 -1.82 -11.92
CA MET A 95 7.95 -3.04 -12.63
C MET A 95 6.70 -3.61 -13.30
N ILE A 96 6.36 -3.09 -14.48
CA ILE A 96 5.20 -3.55 -15.25
C ILE A 96 5.45 -5.00 -15.68
N GLY A 97 4.89 -5.93 -14.92
CA GLY A 97 4.46 -7.21 -15.45
C GLY A 97 3.12 -7.00 -16.15
N ALA A 98 3.16 -6.84 -17.47
CA ALA A 98 2.04 -7.00 -18.39
C ALA A 98 0.67 -6.46 -17.91
N PHE A 99 0.45 -5.16 -18.07
CA PHE A 99 -0.89 -4.74 -18.47
C PHE A 99 -1.02 -5.11 -19.95
N ASP A 100 -1.60 -6.28 -20.20
CA ASP A 100 -2.19 -6.61 -21.49
C ASP A 100 -3.35 -5.63 -21.69
N ASP A 101 -3.12 -4.60 -22.51
CA ASP A 101 -4.16 -3.79 -23.12
C ASP A 101 -4.70 -4.58 -24.33
N PRO A 102 -5.88 -5.22 -24.29
CA PRO A 102 -6.58 -5.57 -25.52
C PRO A 102 -7.38 -4.35 -25.99
N ASP A 103 -6.68 -3.27 -26.33
CA ASP A 103 -7.24 -2.18 -27.15
C ASP A 103 -6.29 -1.94 -28.33
N THR A 104 -6.33 -2.87 -29.28
CA THR A 104 -6.01 -2.56 -30.66
C THR A 104 -7.23 -3.02 -31.47
N GLY A 105 -8.16 -2.09 -31.63
CA GLY A 105 -9.11 -2.17 -32.72
C GLY A 105 -8.37 -2.09 -34.06
N ASP A 106 -8.71 -3.01 -34.95
CA ASP A 106 -8.94 -2.77 -36.37
C ASP A 106 -10.09 -3.68 -36.82
#